data_AF-A0A2E6D7X9-F1
#
_entry.id   AF-A0A2E6D7X9-F1
#
_cell.length_a   1.000
_cell.length_b   1.000
_cell.length_c   1.000
_cell.angle_alpha   90.00
_cell.angle_beta   90.00
_cell.angle_gamma   90.00
#
_symmetry.space_group_name_H-M   'P 1'
#
loop_
_entity.id
_entity.type
_entity.pdbx_description
1 polymer ?
#
loop_
_entity_poly.entity_id
_entity_poly.type
_entity_poly.pdbx_seq_one_letter_code
_entity_poly.pdbx_strand_id
1 'polypeptide(L)'
;MQITKNAVALIHYTLKDDAGEVIDKSQEGTPMPYIHGHGNLIPGLENELEGKELGDKLNVRIEPKDGYGDRNEEMVQDIPRTQLPEDVDIQPGMQFQAQSEGGVHVVTVVGVEGDQVRLDGNHPLA
;
A
#
# COMPACT_ATOMS: atom_id res chain seq x y z
N MET A 1 9.29 17.39 22.64
CA MET A 1 10.22 16.35 22.14
C MET A 1 9.88 16.18 20.68
N GLN A 2 10.87 16.30 19.80
CA GLN A 2 10.67 16.19 18.35
C GLN A 2 10.75 14.73 17.91
N ILE A 3 10.05 14.41 16.83
CA ILE A 3 10.21 13.14 16.11
C ILE A 3 11.58 13.17 15.43
N THR A 4 12.43 12.21 15.76
CA THR A 4 13.75 12.02 15.17
C THR A 4 14.06 10.53 15.04
N LYS A 5 15.10 10.15 14.31
CA LYS A 5 15.51 8.75 14.16
C LYS A 5 15.53 7.98 15.50
N ASN A 6 14.95 6.78 15.49
CA ASN A 6 14.73 5.87 16.63
C ASN A 6 13.70 6.34 17.68
N ALA A 7 13.00 7.45 17.45
CA ALA A 7 11.89 7.84 18.31
C ALA A 7 10.68 6.93 18.08
N VAL A 8 9.97 6.60 19.17
CA VAL A 8 8.64 6.00 19.08
C VAL A 8 7.62 7.14 19.08
N ALA A 9 6.79 7.19 18.05
CA ALA A 9 5.73 8.19 17.92
C ALA A 9 4.39 7.50 17.66
N LEU A 10 3.32 8.17 18.06
CA LEU A 10 1.94 7.73 17.84
C LEU A 10 1.25 8.78 16.99
N ILE A 11 0.71 8.37 15.86
CA ILE A 11 0.06 9.28 14.91
C ILE A 11 -1.40 8.90 14.67
N HIS A 12 -2.25 9.91 14.60
CA HIS A 12 -3.51 9.78 13.90
C HIS A 12 -3.32 10.21 12.45
N TYR A 13 -3.85 9.43 11.52
CA TYR A 13 -3.74 9.71 10.10
C TYR A 13 -5.06 9.45 9.38
N THR A 14 -5.20 10.07 8.22
CA THR A 14 -6.26 9.80 7.25
C THR A 14 -5.60 9.84 5.88
N LEU A 15 -5.56 8.68 5.22
CA LEU A 15 -5.10 8.53 3.85
C LEU A 15 -6.27 8.79 2.91
N LYS A 16 -6.02 9.61 1.89
CA LYS A 16 -6.99 9.90 0.84
C LYS A 16 -6.35 9.74 -0.53
N ASP A 17 -7.17 9.43 -1.51
CA ASP A 17 -6.78 9.51 -2.92
C ASP A 17 -6.87 10.96 -3.45
N ASP A 18 -6.56 11.12 -4.74
CA ASP A 18 -6.64 12.40 -5.44
C ASP A 18 -8.06 12.94 -5.62
N ALA A 19 -9.08 12.07 -5.54
CA ALA A 19 -10.49 12.46 -5.54
C ALA A 19 -10.96 12.90 -4.14
N GLY A 20 -10.15 12.71 -3.10
CA GLY A 20 -10.47 13.01 -1.72
C GLY A 20 -11.25 11.91 -1.00
N GLU A 21 -11.38 10.74 -1.62
CA GLU A 21 -11.97 9.55 -1.01
C GLU A 21 -11.04 9.02 0.08
N VAL A 22 -11.61 8.65 1.22
CA VAL A 22 -10.83 8.11 2.35
C VAL A 22 -10.55 6.64 2.08
N ILE A 23 -9.27 6.33 1.81
CA ILE A 23 -8.79 4.96 1.63
C ILE A 23 -8.59 4.29 2.99
N ASP A 24 -7.94 4.99 3.92
CA ASP A 24 -7.60 4.46 5.24
C ASP A 24 -7.57 5.56 6.29
N LYS A 25 -7.78 5.20 7.55
CA LYS A 25 -7.64 6.10 8.69
C LYS A 25 -7.37 5.34 9.98
N SER A 26 -6.57 5.94 10.85
CA SER A 26 -6.47 5.48 12.24
C SER A 26 -7.85 5.57 12.93
N GLN A 27 -8.16 4.60 13.79
CA GLN A 27 -9.38 4.63 14.61
C GLN A 27 -9.33 5.79 15.62
N GLU A 28 -10.50 6.35 15.92
CA GLU A 28 -10.62 7.43 16.90
C GLU A 28 -10.17 6.92 18.29
N GLY A 29 -9.29 7.68 18.94
CA GLY A 29 -8.72 7.30 20.24
C GLY A 29 -7.63 6.21 20.20
N THR A 30 -7.38 5.60 19.04
CA THR A 30 -6.34 4.58 18.85
C THR A 30 -5.30 5.06 17.83
N PRO A 31 -4.32 5.89 18.22
CA PRO A 31 -3.27 6.34 17.32
C PRO A 31 -2.34 5.16 16.98
N MET A 32 -1.80 5.17 15.76
CA MET A 32 -0.90 4.14 15.27
C MET A 32 0.52 4.37 15.79
N PRO A 33 1.10 3.43 16.56
CA PRO A 33 2.49 3.52 16.97
C PRO A 33 3.42 3.12 15.81
N TYR A 34 4.54 3.82 15.68
CA TYR A 34 5.61 3.45 14.76
C TYR A 34 6.98 3.87 15.32
N ILE A 35 8.05 3.35 14.72
CA ILE A 35 9.42 3.71 15.05
C ILE A 35 9.99 4.52 13.89
N HIS A 36 10.40 5.75 14.18
CA HIS A 36 10.86 6.67 13.16
C HIS A 36 12.27 6.31 12.65
N GLY A 37 12.44 6.31 11.34
CA GLY A 37 13.65 5.94 10.61
C GLY A 37 13.85 4.44 10.41
N HIS A 38 12.79 3.63 10.55
CA HIS A 38 12.83 2.16 10.39
C HIS A 38 11.96 1.65 9.24
N GLY A 39 11.39 2.53 8.41
CA GLY A 39 10.59 2.13 7.25
C GLY A 39 9.26 1.46 7.64
N ASN A 40 8.72 1.80 8.81
CA ASN A 40 7.38 1.38 9.21
C ASN A 40 6.27 2.13 8.46
N LEU A 41 6.59 3.31 7.91
CA LEU A 41 5.70 4.15 7.12
C LEU A 41 6.24 4.31 5.71
N ILE A 42 5.39 4.81 4.80
CA ILE A 42 5.84 5.23 3.48
C ILE A 42 6.91 6.34 3.61
N PRO A 43 7.98 6.32 2.81
CA PRO A 43 9.11 7.25 2.96
C PRO A 43 8.70 8.72 2.99
N GLY A 44 7.77 9.13 2.14
CA GLY A 44 7.30 10.51 2.07
C GLY A 44 6.60 10.97 3.34
N LEU A 45 5.76 10.13 3.94
CA LEU A 45 5.10 10.47 5.21
C LEU A 45 6.13 10.51 6.34
N GLU A 46 7.07 9.58 6.37
CA GLU A 46 8.12 9.57 7.38
C GLU A 46 8.96 10.85 7.30
N ASN A 47 9.40 11.25 6.10
CA ASN A 47 10.15 12.49 5.90
C ASN A 47 9.39 13.75 6.37
N GLU A 48 8.07 13.82 6.12
CA GLU A 48 7.24 14.95 6.55
C GLU A 48 7.03 15.01 8.08
N LEU A 49 7.22 13.89 8.78
CA LEU A 49 7.11 13.79 10.23
C LEU A 49 8.43 14.11 10.95
N GLU A 50 9.58 14.06 10.29
CA GLU A 50 10.88 14.38 10.90
C GLU A 50 10.88 15.82 11.44
N GLY A 51 11.33 15.99 12.68
CA GLY A 51 11.39 17.27 13.39
C GLY A 51 10.04 17.78 13.92
N LYS A 52 8.91 17.11 13.65
CA LYS A 52 7.59 17.52 14.18
C LYS A 52 7.47 17.25 15.68
N GLU A 53 6.60 18.00 16.33
CA GLU A 53 6.34 17.90 17.76
C GLU A 53 4.95 17.37 18.07
N LEU A 54 4.75 16.98 19.33
CA LEU A 54 3.46 16.51 19.81
C LEU A 54 2.38 17.58 19.61
N GLY A 55 1.29 17.19 18.93
CA GLY A 55 0.17 18.08 18.65
C GLY A 55 0.22 18.75 17.28
N ASP A 56 1.34 18.64 16.56
CA ASP A 56 1.42 19.12 15.18
C ASP A 56 0.41 18.39 14.28
N LYS A 57 -0.18 19.15 13.37
CA LYS A 57 -1.08 18.65 12.34
C LYS A 57 -0.54 19.06 10.99
N LEU A 58 -0.46 18.09 10.09
CA LEU A 58 0.01 18.27 8.74
C LEU A 58 -1.01 17.70 7.76
N ASN A 59 -1.09 18.32 6.59
CA ASN A 59 -1.78 17.80 5.42
C ASN A 59 -0.77 17.85 4.28
N VAL A 60 -0.33 16.67 3.85
CA VAL A 60 0.77 16.50 2.90
C VAL A 60 0.31 15.65 1.74
N ARG A 61 0.80 15.99 0.55
CA ARG A 61 0.62 15.18 -0.65
C ARG A 61 1.91 14.40 -0.86
N ILE A 62 1.80 13.07 -0.88
CA ILE A 62 2.94 12.19 -1.09
C ILE A 62 2.89 11.72 -2.54
N GLU A 63 3.96 11.98 -3.30
CA GLU A 63 4.09 11.49 -4.67
C GLU A 63 4.20 9.96 -4.68
N PRO A 64 3.70 9.26 -5.71
CA PRO A 64 3.68 7.79 -5.73
C PRO A 64 5.04 7.15 -5.45
N LYS A 65 6.12 7.68 -6.04
CA LYS A 65 7.51 7.27 -5.81
C LYS A 65 7.97 7.28 -4.34
N ASP A 66 7.40 8.16 -3.52
CA ASP A 66 7.70 8.31 -2.09
C ASP A 66 6.61 7.65 -1.22
N GLY A 67 5.57 7.11 -1.86
CA GLY A 67 4.43 6.43 -1.27
C GLY A 67 4.47 4.93 -1.53
N TYR A 68 3.58 4.47 -2.41
CA TYR A 68 3.36 3.06 -2.73
C TYR A 68 4.00 2.61 -4.04
N GLY A 69 4.73 3.50 -4.71
CA GLY A 69 5.28 3.31 -6.05
C GLY A 69 4.34 3.80 -7.14
N ASP A 70 4.87 3.93 -8.36
CA ASP A 70 4.07 4.18 -9.55
C ASP A 70 3.46 2.85 -10.04
N ARG A 71 2.22 2.90 -10.50
CA ARG A 71 1.62 1.81 -11.26
C ARG A 71 2.45 1.48 -12.50
N ASN A 72 2.92 0.24 -12.58
CA ASN A 72 3.60 -0.32 -13.73
C ASN A 72 2.67 -1.24 -14.52
N GLU A 73 2.30 -0.82 -15.73
CA GLU A 73 1.46 -1.61 -16.63
C GLU A 73 2.12 -2.93 -17.08
N GLU A 74 3.46 -3.04 -17.04
CA GLU A 74 4.16 -4.30 -17.33
C GLU A 74 3.96 -5.36 -16.23
N MET A 75 3.54 -4.94 -15.03
CA MET A 75 3.17 -5.83 -13.93
C MET A 75 1.72 -6.30 -14.01
N VAL A 76 0.97 -5.82 -15.00
CA VAL A 76 -0.38 -6.31 -15.31
C VAL A 76 -0.27 -7.37 -16.40
N GLN A 77 -0.67 -8.60 -16.09
CA GLN A 77 -0.48 -9.74 -16.96
C GLN A 77 -1.75 -10.58 -17.08
N ASP A 78 -2.03 -11.03 -18.30
CA ASP A 78 -3.07 -12.01 -18.58
C ASP A 78 -2.45 -13.41 -18.51
N ILE A 79 -2.93 -14.22 -17.58
CA ILE A 79 -2.51 -15.61 -17.42
C ILE A 79 -3.68 -16.57 -17.70
N PRO A 80 -3.41 -17.78 -18.20
CA PRO A 80 -4.43 -18.82 -18.27
C PRO A 80 -4.98 -19.17 -16.89
N ARG A 81 -6.30 -19.35 -16.77
CA ARG A 81 -6.97 -19.78 -15.55
C ARG A 81 -6.39 -21.07 -14.97
N THR A 82 -5.82 -21.92 -15.81
CA THR A 82 -5.17 -23.19 -15.44
C THR A 82 -3.90 -23.02 -14.62
N GLN A 83 -3.30 -21.83 -14.57
CA GLN A 83 -2.17 -21.53 -13.69
C GLN A 83 -2.61 -21.19 -12.26
N LEU A 84 -3.90 -20.96 -12.03
CA LEU A 84 -4.49 -20.68 -10.73
C LEU A 84 -5.17 -21.94 -10.15
N PRO A 85 -5.35 -22.05 -8.82
CA PRO A 85 -6.01 -23.19 -8.19
C PRO A 85 -7.41 -23.44 -8.78
N GLU A 86 -7.68 -24.66 -9.26
CA GLU A 86 -8.96 -25.01 -9.93
C GLU A 86 -10.16 -25.07 -8.97
N ASP A 87 -9.90 -25.26 -7.68
CA ASP A 87 -10.90 -25.39 -6.62
C ASP A 87 -11.46 -24.05 -6.10
N VAL A 88 -11.00 -22.94 -6.67
CA VAL A 88 -11.37 -21.58 -6.27
C VAL A 88 -12.16 -20.89 -7.38
N ASP A 89 -13.33 -20.33 -7.07
CA ASP A 89 -14.02 -19.43 -7.99
C ASP A 89 -13.27 -18.09 -8.03
N ILE A 90 -12.61 -17.78 -9.15
CA ILE A 90 -11.73 -16.62 -9.27
C ILE A 90 -12.58 -15.40 -9.61
N GLN A 91 -12.49 -14.36 -8.77
CA GLN A 91 -13.25 -13.12 -8.93
C GLN A 91 -12.33 -11.89 -8.88
N PRO A 92 -12.67 -10.80 -9.58
CA PRO A 92 -12.00 -9.52 -9.43
C PRO A 92 -11.94 -9.08 -7.95
N GLY A 93 -10.79 -8.55 -7.55
CA GLY A 93 -10.48 -8.15 -6.17
C GLY A 93 -9.82 -9.25 -5.33
N MET A 94 -9.80 -10.50 -5.79
CA MET A 94 -9.08 -11.57 -5.08
C MET A 94 -7.57 -11.35 -5.13
N GLN A 95 -6.88 -11.66 -4.03
CA GLN A 95 -5.43 -11.55 -3.92
C GLN A 95 -4.77 -12.91 -3.79
N PHE A 96 -3.66 -13.10 -4.50
CA PHE A 96 -2.86 -14.33 -4.48
C PHE A 96 -1.42 -14.01 -4.12
N GLN A 97 -0.75 -14.94 -3.44
CA GLN A 97 0.70 -14.89 -3.27
C GLN A 97 1.36 -15.55 -4.47
N ALA A 98 2.00 -14.75 -5.31
CA ALA A 98 2.82 -15.22 -6.42
C ALA A 98 4.29 -15.31 -5.99
N GLN A 99 4.99 -16.33 -6.48
CA GLN A 99 6.42 -16.48 -6.26
C GLN A 99 7.16 -16.07 -7.54
N SER A 100 8.01 -15.05 -7.47
CA SER A 100 8.93 -14.66 -8.55
C SER A 100 10.38 -14.79 -8.12
N GLU A 101 11.30 -14.50 -9.04
CA GLU A 101 12.74 -14.42 -8.75
C GLU A 101 13.07 -13.41 -7.63
N GLY A 102 12.23 -12.39 -7.43
CA GLY A 102 12.35 -11.40 -6.36
C GLY A 102 11.75 -11.83 -5.01
N GLY A 103 11.14 -13.02 -4.94
CA GLY A 103 10.48 -13.54 -3.74
C GLY A 103 8.96 -13.62 -3.87
N VAL A 104 8.30 -13.81 -2.72
CA VAL A 104 6.83 -13.88 -2.64
C VAL A 104 6.27 -12.46 -2.68
N HIS A 105 5.37 -12.19 -3.61
CA HIS A 105 4.68 -10.92 -3.77
C HIS A 105 3.18 -11.17 -3.93
N VAL A 106 2.36 -10.19 -3.56
CA VAL A 106 0.90 -10.28 -3.68
C VAL A 106 0.50 -9.75 -5.05
N VAL A 107 -0.36 -10.49 -5.75
CA VAL A 107 -0.98 -10.08 -7.01
C VAL A 107 -2.49 -10.02 -6.83
N THR A 108 -3.15 -9.06 -7.47
CA THR A 108 -4.60 -8.85 -7.38
C THR A 108 -5.27 -9.19 -8.71
N VAL A 109 -6.36 -9.96 -8.69
CA VAL A 109 -7.18 -10.19 -9.87
C VAL A 109 -7.92 -8.91 -10.21
N VAL A 110 -7.69 -8.36 -11.40
CA VAL A 110 -8.39 -7.16 -11.88
C VAL A 110 -9.44 -7.49 -12.94
N GLY A 111 -9.40 -8.69 -13.53
CA GLY A 111 -10.37 -9.12 -14.51
C GLY A 111 -10.35 -10.63 -14.75
N VAL A 112 -11.50 -11.18 -15.17
CA VAL A 112 -11.64 -12.57 -15.60
C VAL A 112 -12.43 -12.56 -16.91
N GLU A 113 -11.81 -13.04 -17.98
CA GLU A 113 -12.38 -13.07 -19.33
C GLU A 113 -12.24 -14.48 -19.92
N GLY A 114 -13.32 -15.27 -19.84
CA GLY A 114 -13.32 -16.66 -20.29
C GLY A 114 -12.28 -17.49 -19.54
N ASP A 115 -11.29 -18.02 -20.27
CA ASP A 115 -10.20 -18.84 -19.71
C ASP A 115 -8.95 -18.02 -19.36
N GLN A 116 -9.01 -16.68 -19.45
CA GLN A 116 -7.92 -15.78 -19.05
C GLN A 116 -8.28 -15.00 -17.79
N VAL A 117 -7.29 -14.85 -16.94
CA VAL A 117 -7.37 -14.05 -15.71
C VAL A 117 -6.30 -12.96 -15.79
N ARG A 118 -6.75 -11.71 -15.64
CA ARG A 118 -5.87 -10.55 -15.56
C ARG A 118 -5.44 -10.33 -14.12
N LEU A 119 -4.14 -10.41 -13.88
CA LEU A 119 -3.51 -10.16 -12.60
C LEU A 119 -2.73 -8.86 -12.62
N ASP A 120 -2.74 -8.16 -11.50
CA ASP A 120 -2.01 -6.93 -11.26
C ASP A 120 -1.05 -7.14 -10.09
N GLY A 121 0.26 -7.10 -10.36
CA GLY A 121 1.31 -7.23 -9.36
C GLY A 121 1.71 -5.92 -8.67
N ASN A 122 1.09 -4.79 -9.03
CA ASN A 122 1.38 -3.51 -8.37
C ASN A 122 0.92 -3.52 -6.92
N HIS A 123 1.50 -2.63 -6.11
CA HIS A 123 0.96 -2.38 -4.78
C HIS A 123 -0.52 -1.94 -4.91
N PRO A 124 -1.46 -2.40 -4.06
CA PRO A 124 -2.88 -2.07 -4.20
C PRO A 124 -3.24 -0.57 -4.15
N LEU A 125 -2.27 0.28 -3.78
CA LEU A 125 -2.41 1.72 -3.62
C LEU A 125 -1.44 2.51 -4.53
N ALA A 126 -0.84 1.84 -5.52
CA ALA A 126 0.04 2.44 -6.53
C ALA A 126 -0.74 2.88 -7.78
#